data_AF-A0A838WKL1-F1
#
_entry.id   AF-A0A838WKL1-F1
#
_cell.length_a   1.000
_cell.length_b   1.000
_cell.length_c   1.000
_cell.angle_alpha   90.00
_cell.angle_beta   90.00
_cell.angle_gamma   90.00
#
_symmetry.space_group_name_H-M   'P 1'
#
loop_
_entity.id
_entity.type
_entity.pdbx_description
1 polymer ?
#
loop_
_entity_poly.entity_id
_entity_poly.type
_entity_poly.pdbx_seq_one_letter_code
_entity_poly.pdbx_strand_id
1 'polypeptide(L)'
;CYFLPNLEHLEVTEEILESFEVERINPVTLLFQSGYLTIESTFTAMERYMFRLKIPNREVKVALGDQLVNAYTDFVEEKLGIQRPLYENLFQGDVNGFIDTVRRLFAS
;
A
#
# COMPACT_ATOMS: atom_id res chain seq x y z
N CYS A 1 6.32 -13.93 -4.50
CA CYS A 1 5.14 -13.11 -4.20
C CYS A 1 5.33 -12.42 -2.85
N TYR A 2 5.61 -11.11 -2.86
CA TYR A 2 5.73 -10.32 -1.63
C TYR A 2 4.32 -9.90 -1.22
N PHE A 3 3.89 -10.29 -0.02
CA PHE A 3 2.58 -9.94 0.52
C PHE A 3 2.57 -8.44 0.82
N LEU A 4 1.69 -7.68 0.17
CA LEU A 4 1.44 -6.29 0.57
C LEU A 4 0.63 -6.35 1.88
N PRO A 5 1.23 -6.03 3.05
CA PRO A 5 0.46 -5.97 4.28
C PRO A 5 -0.61 -4.88 4.15
N ASN A 6 -1.73 -5.04 4.85
CA ASN A 6 -2.71 -3.97 4.96
C ASN A 6 -2.03 -2.76 5.61
N LEU A 7 -1.82 -1.70 4.84
CA LEU A 7 -1.10 -0.50 5.27
C LEU A 7 -2.00 0.46 6.07
N GLU A 8 -3.30 0.19 6.15
CA GLU A 8 -4.23 0.95 6.98
C GLU A 8 -4.39 0.28 8.34
N HIS A 9 -4.24 1.08 9.40
CA HIS A 9 -4.35 0.69 10.80
C HIS A 9 -3.35 -0.39 11.24
N LEU A 10 -2.11 -0.29 10.74
CA LEU A 10 -1.05 -1.22 11.11
C LEU A 10 -0.58 -0.94 12.55
N GLU A 11 -0.53 -1.97 13.39
CA GLU A 11 -0.04 -1.86 14.76
C GLU A 11 1.38 -2.43 14.85
N VAL A 12 2.34 -1.61 15.29
CA VAL A 12 3.75 -1.99 15.43
C VAL A 12 4.35 -1.53 16.75
N THR A 13 5.37 -2.24 17.22
CA THR A 13 6.16 -1.87 18.40
C THR A 13 7.20 -0.80 18.03
N GLU A 14 7.71 -0.10 19.05
CA GLU A 14 8.83 0.85 18.91
C GLU A 14 10.07 0.21 18.29
N GLU A 15 10.42 -1.01 18.73
CA GLU A 15 11.55 -1.77 18.22
C GLU A 15 11.52 -1.94 16.69
N ILE A 16 10.33 -2.09 16.10
CA ILE A 16 10.17 -2.22 14.64
C ILE A 16 10.39 -0.87 13.94
N LEU A 17 9.97 0.24 14.54
CA LEU A 17 10.20 1.58 13.98
C LEU A 17 11.68 1.98 14.04
N GLU A 18 12.40 1.47 15.03
CA GLU A 18 13.81 1.78 15.28
C GLU A 18 14.77 0.74 14.70
N SER A 19 14.29 -0.46 14.31
CA SER A 19 15.13 -1.52 13.77
C SER A 19 15.76 -1.09 12.43
N PHE A 20 17.06 -0.79 12.46
CA PHE A 20 17.87 -0.52 11.28
C PHE A 20 18.84 -1.68 11.01
N GLU A 21 18.30 -2.90 10.87
CA GLU A 21 19.08 -4.05 10.40
C GLU A 21 19.12 -4.05 8.86
N VAL A 22 20.26 -3.60 8.30
CA VAL A 22 20.48 -3.45 6.85
C VAL A 22 20.31 -4.77 6.07
N GLU A 23 20.46 -5.93 6.74
CA GLU A 23 20.31 -7.25 6.14
C GLU A 23 18.85 -7.74 6.01
N ARG A 24 17.92 -7.18 6.79
CA ARG A 24 16.47 -7.49 6.77
C ARG A 24 15.64 -6.27 7.15
N ILE A 25 15.69 -5.24 6.32
CA ILE A 25 14.91 -4.03 6.57
C ILE A 25 13.41 -4.37 6.46
N ASN A 26 12.67 -4.15 7.55
CA ASN A 26 11.22 -4.30 7.56
C ASN A 26 10.60 -3.22 6.66
N PRO A 27 9.77 -3.59 5.66
CA PRO A 27 9.16 -2.62 4.74
C PRO A 27 8.33 -1.56 5.45
N VAL A 28 7.76 -1.88 6.61
CA VAL A 28 7.01 -0.92 7.43
C VAL A 28 7.90 0.21 7.93
N THR A 29 9.10 -0.13 8.41
CA THR A 29 10.10 0.83 8.88
C THR A 29 10.52 1.75 7.74
N LEU A 30 10.74 1.22 6.53
CA LEU A 30 11.04 2.04 5.35
C LEU A 30 9.90 3.00 5.02
N LEU A 31 8.67 2.51 4.95
CA LEU A 31 7.50 3.34 4.64
C LEU A 31 7.27 4.41 5.71
N PHE A 32 7.57 4.13 6.97
CA PHE A 32 7.52 5.12 8.05
C PHE A 32 8.63 6.17 7.92
N GLN A 33 9.89 5.75 7.79
CA GLN A 33 11.05 6.66 7.68
C GLN A 33 11.02 7.51 6.41
N SER A 34 10.45 7.01 5.32
CA SER A 34 10.25 7.76 4.07
C SER A 34 8.99 8.63 4.02
N GLY A 35 8.14 8.57 5.06
CA GLY A 35 6.95 9.43 5.19
C GLY A 35 5.69 8.91 4.50
N TYR A 36 5.68 7.69 3.98
CA TYR A 36 4.47 7.03 3.45
C TYR A 36 3.51 6.58 4.55
N LEU A 37 4.03 6.29 5.74
CA LEU A 37 3.26 6.01 6.95
C LEU A 37 3.52 7.08 8.00
N THR A 38 2.49 7.41 8.77
CA THR A 38 2.54 8.32 9.91
C THR A 38 1.80 7.71 11.11
N ILE A 39 2.04 8.22 12.31
CA ILE A 39 1.37 7.77 13.52
C ILE A 39 -0.09 8.26 13.49
N GLU A 40 -1.04 7.33 13.54
CA GLU A 40 -2.45 7.61 13.80
C GLU A 40 -2.71 7.81 15.28
N SER A 41 -2.19 6.89 16.11
CA SER A 41 -2.37 6.92 17.56
C SER A 41 -1.30 6.07 18.24
N THR A 42 -1.02 6.38 19.50
CA THR A 42 -0.20 5.54 20.37
C THR A 42 -1.06 4.89 21.46
N PHE A 43 -0.72 3.68 21.86
CA PHE A 43 -1.43 2.97 22.91
C PHE A 43 -0.50 1.98 23.62
N THR A 44 -0.89 1.52 24.80
CA THR A 44 -0.17 0.48 25.52
C THR A 44 -0.94 -0.83 25.39
N ALA A 45 -0.28 -1.89 24.93
CA ALA A 45 -0.82 -3.24 24.92
C ALA A 45 0.26 -4.23 25.33
N MET A 46 -0.09 -5.24 26.13
CA MET A 46 0.86 -6.23 26.65
C MET A 46 2.09 -5.60 27.34
N GLU A 47 1.87 -4.53 28.11
CA GLU A 47 2.93 -3.76 28.79
C GLU A 47 3.97 -3.13 27.84
N ARG A 48 3.66 -3.04 26.54
CA ARG A 48 4.52 -2.43 25.52
C ARG A 48 3.87 -1.18 24.93
N TYR A 49 4.71 -0.22 24.58
CA TYR A 49 4.29 0.96 23.82
C TYR A 49 4.10 0.57 22.34
N MET A 50 2.92 0.85 21.82
CA MET A 50 2.48 0.45 20.49
C MET A 50 2.07 1.67 19.69
N PHE A 51 2.36 1.63 18.40
CA PHE A 51 2.02 2.66 17.43
C PHE A 51 1.04 2.09 16.42
N ARG A 52 -0.10 2.77 16.25
CA ARG A 52 -0.97 2.56 15.10
C ARG A 52 -0.55 3.50 13.99
N LEU A 53 -0.26 2.95 12.82
CA LEU A 53 0.16 3.70 11.66
C LEU A 53 -0.97 3.82 10.64
N LYS A 54 -0.93 4.92 9.88
CA LYS A 54 -1.79 5.16 8.73
C LYS A 54 -1.04 5.88 7.63
N ILE A 55 -1.64 5.92 6.44
CA ILE A 55 -1.20 6.82 5.38
C ILE A 55 -1.68 8.25 5.72
N PRO A 56 -0.81 9.28 5.64
CA PRO A 56 -1.11 10.60 6.18
C PRO A 56 -2.24 11.34 5.46
N ASN A 57 -2.33 11.17 4.14
CA ASN A 57 -3.30 11.87 3.31
C ASN A 57 -3.56 11.09 2.00
N ARG A 58 -4.55 11.57 1.24
CA ARG A 58 -4.97 10.94 -0.02
C ARG A 58 -3.91 11.01 -1.11
N GLU A 59 -3.13 12.08 -1.19
CA GLU A 59 -2.09 12.25 -2.21
C GLU A 59 -0.99 11.20 -2.05
N VAL A 60 -0.54 10.99 -0.81
CA VAL A 60 0.44 9.96 -0.46
C VAL A 60 -0.13 8.56 -0.72
N LYS A 61 -1.42 8.33 -0.44
CA LYS A 61 -2.10 7.06 -0.74
C LYS A 61 -2.09 6.74 -2.24
N VAL A 62 -2.42 7.73 -3.07
CA VAL A 62 -2.44 7.58 -4.53
C VAL A 62 -1.02 7.37 -5.06
N ALA A 63 -0.07 8.20 -4.64
CA ALA A 63 1.32 8.12 -5.08
C ALA A 63 1.97 6.77 -4.71
N LEU A 64 1.73 6.27 -3.49
CA LEU A 64 2.20 4.97 -3.05
C LEU A 64 1.56 3.84 -3.87
N GLY A 65 0.24 3.87 -4.05
CA GLY A 65 -0.47 2.90 -4.88
C GLY A 65 0.07 2.86 -6.30
N ASP A 66 0.34 4.03 -6.87
CA ASP A 66 0.94 4.16 -8.19
C ASP A 66 2.36 3.60 -8.26
N GLN A 67 3.20 3.84 -7.26
CA GLN A 67 4.55 3.27 -7.21
C GLN A 67 4.52 1.74 -7.07
N LEU A 68 3.62 1.20 -6.24
CA LEU A 68 3.48 -0.24 -6.07
C LEU A 68 2.99 -0.89 -7.38
N VAL A 69 1.98 -0.32 -8.04
CA VAL A 69 1.53 -0.81 -9.35
C VAL A 69 2.67 -0.83 -10.35
N ASN A 70 3.47 0.24 -10.43
CA ASN A 70 4.64 0.29 -11.31
C ASN A 70 5.73 -0.73 -10.94
N ALA A 71 5.91 -1.01 -9.66
CA ALA A 71 6.92 -1.96 -9.19
C ALA A 71 6.50 -3.43 -9.38
N TYR A 72 5.20 -3.71 -9.41
CA TYR A 72 4.65 -5.07 -9.50
C TYR A 72 4.03 -5.41 -10.86
N THR A 73 3.97 -4.45 -11.80
CA THR A 73 3.54 -4.70 -13.17
C THR A 73 4.60 -4.14 -14.12
N ASP A 74 5.02 -4.92 -15.12
CA ASP A 74 5.94 -4.46 -16.18
C ASP A 74 5.30 -3.37 -17.09
N PHE A 75 4.09 -2.93 -16.77
CA PHE A 75 3.25 -2.00 -17.53
C PHE A 75 3.49 -0.54 -17.12
N VAL A 76 4.71 -0.04 -17.35
CA VAL A 76 5.05 1.38 -17.09
C VAL A 76 4.34 2.32 -18.07
N GLU A 77 4.02 1.88 -19.30
CA GLU A 77 3.44 2.74 -20.35
C GLU A 77 1.90 2.69 -20.47
N GLU A 78 1.23 1.64 -19.99
CA GLU A 78 -0.24 1.45 -20.17
C GLU A 78 -1.08 1.79 -18.91
N LYS A 79 -0.46 2.43 -17.92
CA LYS A 79 -1.01 2.64 -16.57
C LYS A 79 -2.37 3.36 -16.54
N LEU A 80 -2.51 4.45 -17.32
CA LEU A 80 -3.78 5.18 -17.46
C LEU A 80 -4.81 4.41 -18.31
N GLY A 81 -4.35 3.53 -19.20
CA GLY A 81 -5.20 2.74 -20.09
C GLY A 81 -5.99 1.67 -19.34
N ILE A 82 -5.45 1.15 -18.23
CA ILE A 82 -6.08 0.07 -17.44
C ILE A 82 -6.71 0.59 -16.14
N GLN A 83 -6.08 1.56 -15.45
CA GLN A 83 -6.66 2.12 -14.21
C GLN A 83 -7.97 2.87 -14.46
N ARG A 84 -8.07 3.61 -15.58
CA ARG A 84 -9.26 4.37 -15.94
C ARG A 84 -10.49 3.48 -16.15
N PRO A 85 -10.46 2.43 -17.00
CA PRO A 85 -11.59 1.53 -17.13
C PRO A 85 -11.89 0.73 -15.86
N LEU A 86 -10.89 0.39 -15.02
CA LEU A 86 -11.16 -0.19 -13.69
C LEU A 86 -11.99 0.75 -12.82
N TYR A 87 -11.62 2.03 -12.75
CA TYR A 87 -12.32 3.04 -11.97
C TYR A 87 -13.70 3.36 -12.56
N GLU A 88 -13.81 3.52 -13.87
CA GLU A 88 -15.06 3.81 -14.58
C GLU A 88 -16.06 2.67 -14.45
N ASN A 89 -15.63 1.41 -14.61
CA ASN A 89 -16.50 0.24 -14.47
C ASN A 89 -17.01 0.09 -13.03
N LEU A 90 -16.17 0.34 -12.03
CA LEU A 90 -16.59 0.38 -10.61
C LEU A 90 -17.55 1.52 -10.31
N PHE A 91 -17.30 2.71 -10.86
CA PHE A 91 -18.13 3.89 -10.66
C PHE A 91 -19.50 3.76 -11.32
N GLN A 92 -19.57 3.10 -12.49
CA GLN A 92 -20.82 2.85 -13.20
C GLN A 92 -21.54 1.56 -12.73
N GLY A 93 -20.94 0.78 -11.84
CA GLY A 93 -21.48 -0.49 -11.38
C GLY A 93 -21.43 -1.62 -12.42
N ASP A 94 -20.60 -1.48 -13.46
CA ASP A 94 -20.36 -2.52 -14.46
C ASP A 94 -19.37 -3.57 -13.93
N VAL A 95 -19.93 -4.56 -13.23
CA VAL A 95 -19.19 -5.68 -12.65
C VAL A 95 -18.52 -6.54 -13.74
N ASN A 96 -19.12 -6.66 -14.92
CA ASN A 96 -18.56 -7.48 -16.00
C ASN A 96 -17.34 -6.79 -16.64
N GLY A 97 -17.45 -5.49 -16.95
CA GLY A 97 -16.32 -4.69 -17.42
C GLY A 97 -15.17 -4.66 -16.42
N PHE A 98 -15.48 -4.61 -15.13
CA PHE A 98 -14.47 -4.71 -14.06
C PHE A 98 -13.72 -6.05 -14.10
N ILE A 99 -14.43 -7.17 -14.13
CA ILE A 99 -13.82 -8.52 -14.17
C ILE A 99 -12.95 -8.72 -15.41
N ASP A 100 -13.39 -8.24 -16.58
CA ASP A 100 -12.61 -8.37 -17.81
C ASP A 100 -11.34 -7.53 -17.78
N THR A 101 -11.39 -6.36 -17.16
CA THR A 101 -10.20 -5.50 -17.00
C THR A 101 -9.21 -6.12 -16.01
N VAL A 102 -9.71 -6.70 -14.91
CA VAL A 102 -8.88 -7.47 -13.95
C VAL A 102 -8.24 -8.68 -14.63
N ARG A 103 -8.98 -9.43 -15.45
CA ARG A 103 -8.41 -10.58 -16.18
C ARG A 103 -7.27 -10.19 -17.11
N ARG A 104 -7.38 -9.06 -17.81
CA ARG A 104 -6.28 -8.55 -18.66
C ARG A 104 -5.05 -8.18 -17.84
N LEU A 105 -5.25 -7.60 -16.66
CA LEU A 105 -4.16 -7.23 -15.75
C LEU A 105 -3.33 -8.43 -15.27
N PHE A 106 -3.93 -9.63 -15.18
CA PHE A 106 -3.29 -10.86 -14.70
C PHE A 106 -2.98 -11.90 -15.79
N ALA A 107 -3.38 -11.64 -17.04
CA ALA A 107 -3.13 -12.54 -18.18
C ALA A 107 -1.84 -12.21 -18.93
N SER A 108 -1.04 -11.28 -18.42
CA SER A 108 0.28 -10.88 -18.94
C SER A 108 1.37 -11.18 -17.93
#